data_AF-A0A160MX13-F1
#
_entry.id   AF-A0A160MX13-F1
#
_cell.length_a   1.000
_cell.length_b   1.000
_cell.length_c   1.000
_cell.angle_alpha   90.00
_cell.angle_beta   90.00
_cell.angle_gamma   90.00
#
_symmetry.space_group_name_H-M   'P 1'
#
loop_
_entity.id
_entity.type
_entity.pdbx_description
1 polymer ?
#
loop_
_entity_poly.entity_id
_entity_poly.type
_entity_poly.pdbx_seq_one_letter_code
_entity_poly.pdbx_strand_id
1 'polypeptide(L)'
;MMNALQEIRMTRLSSLAGRLAMAVLVGGTVLLAGCHRGATKEQVAAIESKGQFDTVIKAYKGGQFLVDGAVLSALDTGSHFAYLKEVGKLPKTVLLVPSDDYKVRKEHLQYLARMQLDYGFVAYYDKDGKLVEINPQDTKARSLEDYHGPVKMDDHLKGKDAAGSSVEDATRGY
;
A
#
# COMPACT_ATOMS: atom_id res chain seq x y z
N MET A 1 90.60 10.93 6.74
CA MET A 1 89.56 11.85 7.27
C MET A 1 88.45 10.98 7.83
N MET A 2 88.54 10.58 9.10
CA MET A 2 88.01 11.29 10.29
C MET A 2 86.49 11.45 10.27
N ASN A 3 85.79 10.53 10.95
CA ASN A 3 84.91 10.80 12.11
C ASN A 3 84.33 9.44 12.57
N ALA A 4 84.89 8.78 13.58
CA ALA A 4 84.86 9.09 15.01
C ALA A 4 83.49 8.83 15.66
N LEU A 5 83.50 7.81 16.53
CA LEU A 5 82.68 7.62 17.75
C LEU A 5 81.17 7.40 17.48
N GLN A 6 80.48 6.46 18.11
CA GLN A 6 80.63 6.01 19.48
C GLN A 6 79.82 4.72 19.63
N GLU A 7 80.44 3.67 20.16
CA GLU A 7 79.69 2.70 20.95
C GLU A 7 79.00 3.45 22.11
N ILE A 8 77.79 3.05 22.48
CA ILE A 8 77.36 2.97 23.89
C ILE A 8 76.16 2.02 23.94
N ARG A 9 76.44 0.84 24.50
CA ARG A 9 75.56 0.05 25.36
C ARG A 9 74.11 -0.15 24.91
N MET A 10 73.91 -1.36 24.39
CA MET A 10 72.78 -2.19 24.77
C MET A 10 72.80 -2.43 26.30
N THR A 11 72.24 -1.51 27.10
CA THR A 11 71.78 -1.82 28.46
C THR A 11 70.61 -0.92 28.86
N ARG A 12 69.45 -1.57 29.03
CA ARG A 12 68.38 -1.25 29.99
C ARG A 12 67.60 0.04 29.71
N LEU A 13 66.38 -0.13 29.22
CA LEU A 13 65.15 0.23 29.96
C LEU A 13 63.93 -0.20 29.15
N SER A 14 63.75 -1.52 29.14
CA SER A 14 62.47 -2.18 28.90
C SER A 14 61.46 -1.70 29.96
N SER A 15 60.65 -0.68 29.68
CA SER A 15 59.47 -0.39 30.50
C SER A 15 58.38 0.49 29.87
N LEU A 16 58.38 0.74 28.55
CA LEU A 16 57.34 1.61 27.95
C LEU A 16 56.80 1.17 26.58
N ALA A 17 57.05 -0.07 26.15
CA ALA A 17 56.61 -0.59 24.84
C ALA A 17 55.72 -1.85 24.92
N GLY A 18 54.98 -2.02 26.03
CA GLY A 18 54.35 -3.31 26.36
C GLY A 18 52.84 -3.32 26.64
N ARG A 19 52.06 -2.25 26.42
CA ARG A 19 50.65 -2.22 26.85
C ARG A 19 49.61 -1.48 26.00
N LEU A 20 49.85 -1.15 24.72
CA LEU A 20 48.78 -0.60 23.87
C LEU A 20 48.84 -1.12 22.43
N ALA A 21 49.02 -2.43 22.28
CA ALA A 21 48.64 -3.15 21.07
C ALA A 21 47.49 -4.08 21.42
N MET A 22 46.25 -3.60 21.30
CA MET A 22 45.10 -4.37 20.82
C MET A 22 43.82 -3.51 20.88
N ALA A 23 43.18 -3.38 19.71
CA ALA A 23 41.74 -3.21 19.51
C ALA A 23 41.09 -1.87 19.89
N VAL A 24 41.07 -0.90 18.96
CA VAL A 24 39.85 -0.13 18.63
C VAL A 24 39.85 0.23 17.13
N LEU A 25 39.58 -0.76 16.28
CA LEU A 25 39.03 -0.54 14.94
C LEU A 25 37.51 -0.70 15.04
N VAL A 26 36.81 0.36 15.44
CA VAL A 26 35.36 0.51 15.27
C VAL A 26 35.13 2.01 15.08
N GLY A 27 35.22 2.55 13.88
CA GLY A 27 34.27 2.26 12.81
C GLY A 27 32.98 3.04 13.09
N GLY A 28 33.05 4.37 12.98
CA GLY A 28 31.91 5.25 13.25
C GLY A 28 30.77 4.98 12.28
N THR A 29 29.55 4.92 12.81
CA THR A 29 28.28 5.22 12.11
C THR A 29 27.12 4.96 13.07
N VAL A 30 26.65 5.98 13.80
CA VAL A 30 25.20 6.16 14.07
C VAL A 30 24.93 7.65 14.31
N LEU A 31 24.87 8.43 13.23
CA LEU A 31 24.17 9.71 13.21
C LEU A 31 22.82 9.51 12.52
N LEU A 32 21.83 8.95 13.23
CA LEU A 32 20.43 8.98 12.81
C LEU A 32 19.50 9.13 14.03
N ALA A 33 19.65 10.24 14.76
CA ALA A 33 18.56 10.80 15.55
C ALA A 33 17.73 11.73 14.64
N GLY A 34 17.11 11.14 13.61
CA GLY A 34 16.22 11.82 12.67
C GLY A 34 14.76 11.49 13.01
N CYS A 35 13.97 12.52 13.33
CA CYS A 35 12.52 12.62 13.27
C CYS A 35 11.71 11.32 13.36
N HIS A 36 11.26 11.00 14.58
CA HIS A 36 10.26 9.97 14.89
C HIS A 36 8.87 10.34 14.32
N ARG A 37 8.70 10.14 13.01
CA ARG A 37 7.40 10.24 12.31
C ARG A 37 7.37 9.31 11.09
N GLY A 38 7.67 8.01 11.27
CA GLY A 38 7.81 7.11 10.11
C GLY A 38 7.63 5.61 10.33
N ALA A 39 7.70 5.10 11.57
CA ALA A 39 7.75 3.65 11.83
C ALA A 39 6.54 2.85 11.34
N THR A 40 5.41 3.50 11.07
CA THR A 40 4.16 2.87 10.68
C THR A 40 4.13 2.47 9.19
N LYS A 41 4.61 3.33 8.29
CA LYS A 41 4.68 3.00 6.86
C LYS A 41 5.76 1.97 6.55
N GLU A 42 6.90 2.04 7.25
CA GLU A 42 7.97 1.04 7.11
C GLU A 42 7.53 -0.34 7.57
N GLN A 43 6.68 -0.46 8.60
CA GLN A 43 6.15 -1.76 9.03
C GLN A 43 5.25 -2.40 7.97
N VAL A 44 4.37 -1.63 7.34
CA VAL A 44 3.48 -2.17 6.29
C VAL A 44 4.26 -2.48 5.03
N ALA A 45 5.17 -1.60 4.60
CA ALA A 45 6.08 -1.89 3.49
C ALA A 45 6.96 -3.12 3.79
N ALA A 46 7.40 -3.30 5.05
CA ALA A 46 8.12 -4.49 5.49
C ALA A 46 7.23 -5.75 5.51
N ILE A 47 5.93 -5.63 5.77
CA ILE A 47 4.98 -6.75 5.78
C ILE A 47 4.59 -7.15 4.34
N GLU A 48 4.32 -6.16 3.48
CA GLU A 48 4.12 -6.35 2.04
C GLU A 48 5.33 -7.05 1.41
N SER A 49 6.54 -6.57 1.71
CA SER A 49 7.78 -7.13 1.17
C SER A 49 8.18 -8.48 1.77
N LYS A 50 7.61 -8.86 2.93
CA LYS A 50 7.83 -10.18 3.55
C LYS A 50 6.99 -11.30 2.93
N GLY A 51 6.09 -10.99 1.99
CA GLY A 51 5.28 -12.01 1.31
C GLY A 51 4.38 -12.80 2.26
N GLN A 52 3.97 -12.20 3.37
CA GLN A 52 3.12 -12.86 4.37
C GLN A 52 1.67 -13.04 3.88
N PHE A 53 1.27 -12.26 2.87
CA PHE A 53 -0.05 -12.29 2.26
C PHE A 53 0.02 -12.86 0.85
N ASP A 54 -0.96 -13.71 0.51
CA ASP A 54 -1.06 -14.29 -0.83
C ASP A 54 -1.40 -13.22 -1.88
N THR A 55 -2.12 -12.18 -1.48
CA THR A 55 -2.52 -11.09 -2.36
C THR A 55 -2.57 -9.76 -1.59
N VAL A 56 -2.06 -8.70 -2.22
CA VAL A 56 -2.15 -7.33 -1.72
C VAL A 56 -2.90 -6.49 -2.73
N ILE A 57 -3.99 -5.84 -2.30
CA ILE A 57 -4.79 -4.92 -3.10
C ILE A 57 -4.74 -3.53 -2.48
N LYS A 58 -4.84 -2.47 -3.28
CA LYS A 58 -4.81 -1.10 -2.78
C LYS A 58 -6.20 -0.46 -2.82
N ALA A 59 -6.51 0.38 -1.85
CA ALA A 59 -7.74 1.18 -1.86
C ALA A 59 -7.71 2.24 -2.95
N TYR A 60 -8.82 2.44 -3.65
CA TYR A 60 -8.98 3.50 -4.66
C TYR A 60 -10.24 4.33 -4.42
N LYS A 61 -10.47 5.38 -5.22
CA LYS A 61 -11.59 6.30 -4.99
C LYS A 61 -12.95 5.60 -5.04
N GLY A 62 -13.79 5.87 -4.03
CA GLY A 62 -15.21 5.50 -4.03
C GLY A 62 -15.47 4.01 -3.85
N GLY A 63 -14.73 3.36 -2.94
CA GLY A 63 -14.93 1.93 -2.65
C GLY A 63 -14.28 0.97 -3.64
N GLN A 64 -13.65 1.49 -4.70
CA GLN A 64 -12.92 0.72 -5.71
C GLN A 64 -11.58 0.19 -5.19
N PHE A 65 -11.00 -0.77 -5.92
CA PHE A 65 -9.72 -1.38 -5.57
C PHE A 65 -8.74 -1.29 -6.74
N LEU A 66 -7.46 -1.12 -6.43
CA LEU A 66 -6.37 -1.31 -7.37
C LEU A 66 -5.85 -2.75 -7.20
N VAL A 67 -6.07 -3.56 -8.22
CA VAL A 67 -5.66 -4.97 -8.29
C VAL A 67 -4.72 -5.12 -9.48
N ASP A 68 -3.48 -5.52 -9.24
CA ASP A 68 -2.43 -5.64 -10.28
C ASP A 68 -2.26 -4.40 -11.18
N GLY A 69 -2.50 -3.21 -10.62
CA GLY A 69 -2.42 -1.93 -11.33
C GLY A 69 -3.68 -1.53 -12.09
N ALA A 70 -4.72 -2.37 -12.12
CA ALA A 70 -6.03 -2.03 -12.68
C ALA A 70 -6.99 -1.53 -11.59
N VAL A 71 -7.75 -0.48 -11.90
CA VAL A 71 -8.84 -0.01 -11.02
C VAL A 71 -10.08 -0.83 -11.31
N LEU A 72 -10.59 -1.52 -10.29
CA LEU A 72 -11.78 -2.37 -10.35
C LEU A 72 -12.84 -1.89 -9.36
N SER A 73 -14.10 -2.02 -9.74
CA SER A 73 -15.22 -1.87 -8.80
C SER A 73 -15.19 -2.98 -7.74
N ALA A 74 -16.00 -2.85 -6.69
CA ALA A 74 -16.14 -3.90 -5.69
C ALA A 74 -16.74 -5.18 -6.31
N LEU A 75 -17.68 -5.02 -7.25
CA LEU A 75 -18.28 -6.12 -8.00
C LEU A 75 -17.27 -6.83 -8.91
N ASP A 76 -16.48 -6.07 -9.66
CA ASP A 76 -15.45 -6.61 -10.56
C ASP A 76 -14.33 -7.31 -9.77
N THR A 77 -13.93 -6.73 -8.64
CA THR A 77 -12.95 -7.33 -7.73
C THR A 77 -13.49 -8.65 -7.16
N GLY A 78 -14.76 -8.68 -6.77
CA GLY A 78 -15.42 -9.91 -6.34
C GLY A 78 -15.41 -10.96 -7.45
N SER A 79 -15.75 -10.58 -8.68
CA SER A 79 -15.74 -11.47 -9.85
C SER A 79 -14.34 -12.03 -10.14
N HIS A 80 -13.30 -11.21 -9.95
CA HIS A 80 -11.91 -11.67 -10.04
C HIS A 80 -11.60 -12.77 -9.02
N PHE A 81 -12.00 -12.60 -7.76
CA PHE A 81 -11.84 -13.65 -6.73
C PHE A 81 -12.70 -14.89 -7.00
N ALA A 82 -13.91 -14.72 -7.55
CA ALA A 82 -14.75 -15.83 -7.96
C ALA A 82 -14.03 -16.69 -9.02
N TYR A 83 -13.46 -16.07 -10.04
CA TYR A 83 -12.65 -16.76 -11.04
C TYR A 83 -11.45 -17.47 -10.40
N LEU A 84 -10.71 -16.80 -9.51
CA LEU A 84 -9.57 -17.42 -8.81
C LEU A 84 -9.98 -18.65 -8.00
N LYS A 85 -11.18 -18.63 -7.39
CA LYS A 85 -11.76 -19.79 -6.70
C LYS A 85 -12.03 -20.95 -7.64
N GLU A 86 -12.63 -20.69 -8.80
CA GLU A 86 -12.93 -21.71 -9.80
C GLU A 86 -11.67 -22.40 -10.34
N VAL A 87 -10.60 -21.64 -10.56
CA VAL A 87 -9.31 -22.20 -11.03
C VAL A 87 -8.44 -22.76 -9.90
N GLY A 88 -8.94 -22.80 -8.65
CA GLY A 88 -8.23 -23.33 -7.49
C GLY A 88 -7.05 -22.48 -7.01
N LYS A 89 -7.03 -21.19 -7.36
CA LYS A 89 -5.97 -20.21 -7.03
C LYS A 89 -6.48 -19.09 -6.12
N LEU A 90 -7.55 -19.31 -5.37
CA LEU A 90 -8.06 -18.31 -4.42
C LEU A 90 -6.98 -18.03 -3.34
N PRO A 91 -6.61 -16.75 -3.11
CA PRO A 91 -5.70 -16.41 -2.03
C PRO A 91 -6.34 -16.77 -0.68
N LYS A 92 -5.56 -17.29 0.26
CA LYS A 92 -6.06 -17.57 1.62
C LYS A 92 -6.11 -16.28 2.43
N THR A 93 -5.20 -15.37 2.16
CA THR A 93 -5.04 -14.11 2.87
C THR A 93 -4.93 -12.93 1.92
N VAL A 94 -5.73 -11.90 2.16
CA VAL A 94 -5.77 -10.66 1.36
C VAL A 94 -5.45 -9.47 2.25
N LEU A 95 -4.45 -8.69 1.87
CA LEU A 95 -4.13 -7.43 2.53
C LEU A 95 -4.65 -6.24 1.72
N LEU A 96 -5.39 -5.36 2.38
CA LEU A 96 -5.80 -4.07 1.86
C LEU A 96 -4.93 -2.95 2.40
N VAL A 97 -4.27 -2.22 1.51
CA VAL A 97 -3.41 -1.08 1.87
C VAL A 97 -3.90 0.22 1.23
N PRO A 98 -3.53 1.40 1.77
CA PRO A 98 -3.73 2.66 1.05
C PRO A 98 -2.94 2.68 -0.28
N SER A 99 -3.49 3.34 -1.30
CA SER A 99 -2.71 3.72 -2.50
C SER A 99 -1.88 4.99 -2.22
N ASP A 100 -1.07 5.39 -3.19
CA ASP A 100 -0.25 6.61 -3.09
C ASP A 100 -1.11 7.88 -2.91
N ASP A 101 -2.30 7.88 -3.50
CA ASP A 101 -3.23 9.01 -3.57
C ASP A 101 -4.52 8.82 -2.74
N TYR A 102 -4.76 7.62 -2.18
CA TYR A 102 -6.02 7.30 -1.52
C TYR A 102 -5.87 6.43 -0.26
N LYS A 103 -6.66 6.77 0.76
CA LYS A 103 -6.67 6.06 2.04
C LYS A 103 -7.77 5.02 2.08
N VAL A 104 -7.56 3.94 2.83
CA VAL A 104 -8.61 2.97 3.18
C VAL A 104 -9.78 3.70 3.86
N ARG A 105 -10.97 3.53 3.30
CA ARG A 105 -12.26 4.04 3.79
C ARG A 105 -13.16 2.90 4.24
N LYS A 106 -14.23 3.25 4.95
CA LYS A 106 -15.25 2.32 5.44
C LYS A 106 -15.86 1.46 4.33
N GLU A 107 -16.12 2.05 3.16
CA GLU A 107 -16.69 1.34 2.00
C GLU A 107 -15.82 0.15 1.57
N HIS A 108 -14.49 0.33 1.49
CA HIS A 108 -13.57 -0.76 1.17
C HIS A 108 -13.64 -1.89 2.19
N LEU A 109 -13.70 -1.55 3.48
CA LEU A 109 -13.80 -2.55 4.54
C LEU A 109 -15.11 -3.33 4.42
N GLN A 110 -16.22 -2.66 4.10
CA GLN A 110 -17.53 -3.30 3.93
C GLN A 110 -17.58 -4.23 2.73
N TYR A 111 -17.01 -3.82 1.58
CA TYR A 111 -16.95 -4.66 0.39
C TYR A 111 -15.97 -5.82 0.58
N LEU A 112 -14.81 -5.58 1.19
CA LEU A 112 -13.84 -6.64 1.43
C LEU A 112 -14.35 -7.66 2.47
N ALA A 113 -15.06 -7.20 3.51
CA ALA A 113 -15.79 -8.07 4.43
C ALA A 113 -16.84 -8.93 3.72
N ARG A 114 -17.55 -8.37 2.73
CA ARG A 114 -18.51 -9.14 1.92
C ARG A 114 -17.81 -10.20 1.09
N MET A 115 -16.73 -9.85 0.40
CA MET A 115 -15.90 -10.79 -0.37
C MET A 115 -15.31 -11.88 0.53
N GLN A 116 -14.92 -11.53 1.76
CA GLN A 116 -14.45 -12.49 2.76
C GLN A 116 -15.52 -13.57 3.05
N LEU A 117 -16.78 -13.15 3.21
CA LEU A 117 -17.91 -14.07 3.43
C LEU A 117 -18.24 -14.91 2.21
N ASP A 118 -18.21 -14.31 1.01
CA ASP A 118 -18.60 -14.98 -0.23
C ASP A 118 -17.56 -16.02 -0.69
N TYR A 119 -16.27 -15.72 -0.50
CA TYR A 119 -15.18 -16.54 -1.04
C TYR A 119 -14.42 -17.32 0.03
N GLY A 120 -14.43 -16.89 1.29
CA GLY A 120 -13.86 -17.63 2.42
C GLY A 120 -12.36 -17.43 2.64
N PHE A 121 -11.77 -16.35 2.12
CA PHE A 121 -10.41 -15.93 2.50
C PHE A 121 -10.42 -15.17 3.83
N VAL A 122 -9.25 -14.81 4.36
CA VAL A 122 -9.11 -13.91 5.52
C VAL A 122 -8.58 -12.57 5.04
N ALA A 123 -9.27 -11.48 5.39
CA ALA A 123 -8.87 -10.14 4.97
C ALA A 123 -8.25 -9.35 6.13
N TYR A 124 -7.19 -8.64 5.82
CA TYR A 124 -6.53 -7.69 6.70
C TYR A 124 -6.49 -6.33 6.03
N TYR A 125 -6.42 -5.26 6.83
CA TYR A 125 -6.17 -3.93 6.31
C TYR A 125 -5.10 -3.20 7.11
N ASP A 126 -4.40 -2.31 6.41
CA ASP A 126 -3.53 -1.34 7.05
C ASP A 126 -4.34 -0.16 7.60
N LYS A 127 -4.25 0.02 8.92
CA LYS A 127 -4.74 1.19 9.63
C LYS A 127 -3.58 2.04 10.13
N ASP A 128 -3.12 2.97 9.30
CA ASP A 128 -2.06 3.92 9.65
C ASP A 128 -0.77 3.21 10.15
N GLY A 129 -0.37 2.13 9.48
CA GLY A 129 0.77 1.28 9.81
C GLY A 129 0.50 0.11 10.75
N LYS A 130 -0.76 -0.10 11.14
CA LYS A 130 -1.15 -1.22 12.00
C LYS A 130 -1.96 -2.20 11.18
N LEU A 131 -1.50 -3.44 11.15
CA LEU A 131 -2.24 -4.53 10.55
C LEU A 131 -3.43 -4.89 11.44
N VAL A 132 -4.64 -4.87 10.86
CA VAL A 132 -5.89 -5.21 11.55
C VAL A 132 -6.67 -6.21 10.72
N GLU A 133 -7.15 -7.28 11.35
CA GLU A 133 -8.02 -8.26 10.72
C GLU A 133 -9.44 -7.70 10.54
N ILE A 134 -10.07 -7.98 9.40
CA ILE A 134 -11.44 -7.61 9.12
C ILE A 134 -12.37 -8.67 9.73
N ASN A 135 -13.19 -8.25 10.70
CA ASN A 135 -14.31 -9.04 11.17
C ASN A 135 -15.58 -8.69 10.35
N PRO A 136 -16.14 -9.61 9.54
CA PRO A 136 -17.29 -9.31 8.71
C PRO A 136 -18.55 -8.97 9.50
N GLN A 137 -18.68 -9.50 10.72
CA GLN A 137 -19.83 -9.24 11.60
C GLN A 137 -19.79 -7.81 12.14
N ASP A 138 -18.62 -7.35 12.59
CA ASP A 138 -18.43 -5.98 13.11
C ASP A 138 -18.47 -4.92 12.00
N THR A 139 -17.98 -5.28 10.81
CA THR A 139 -17.80 -4.35 9.69
C THR A 139 -19.12 -4.02 8.98
N LYS A 140 -20.21 -4.77 9.25
CA LYS A 140 -21.50 -4.66 8.56
C LYS A 140 -21.33 -4.79 7.06
N ALA A 141 -20.95 -5.99 6.62
CA ALA A 141 -20.77 -6.32 5.21
C ALA A 141 -21.96 -5.82 4.36
N ARG A 142 -21.66 -5.10 3.27
CA ARG A 142 -22.64 -4.59 2.30
C ARG A 142 -22.60 -5.45 1.04
N SER A 143 -23.70 -5.52 0.29
CA SER A 143 -23.70 -6.05 -1.08
C SER A 143 -22.59 -5.40 -1.92
N LEU A 144 -21.97 -6.17 -2.82
CA LEU A 144 -21.02 -5.63 -3.78
C LEU A 144 -21.77 -4.75 -4.79
N GLU A 145 -21.18 -3.61 -5.13
CA GLU A 145 -21.79 -2.61 -6.00
C GLU A 145 -20.80 -2.19 -7.08
N ASP A 146 -21.33 -1.86 -8.26
CA ASP A 146 -20.57 -1.18 -9.30
C ASP A 146 -20.28 0.27 -8.88
N TYR A 147 -19.19 0.81 -9.41
CA TYR A 147 -18.86 2.20 -9.17
C TYR A 147 -19.75 3.12 -10.04
N HIS A 148 -20.65 3.85 -9.39
CA HIS A 148 -21.46 4.90 -10.03
C HIS A 148 -20.92 6.29 -9.70
N GLY A 149 -19.78 6.65 -10.30
CA GLY A 149 -19.24 8.01 -10.22
C GLY A 149 -20.07 9.02 -11.04
N PRO A 150 -20.00 10.33 -10.73
CA PRO A 150 -20.60 11.34 -11.60
C PRO A 150 -19.92 11.27 -12.96
N VAL A 151 -20.64 10.76 -13.96
CA VAL A 151 -20.24 10.83 -15.35
C VAL A 151 -20.33 12.30 -15.73
N LYS A 152 -19.20 12.99 -15.80
CA LYS A 152 -19.14 14.26 -16.51
C LYS A 152 -19.34 13.93 -17.98
N MET A 153 -20.59 14.03 -18.44
CA MET A 153 -20.87 14.05 -19.87
C MET A 153 -20.19 15.29 -20.43
N ASP A 154 -19.35 15.10 -21.47
CA ASP A 154 -18.82 16.22 -22.22
C ASP A 154 -19.99 17.07 -22.75
N ASP A 155 -19.88 18.40 -22.68
CA ASP A 155 -20.94 19.33 -23.09
C ASP A 155 -21.37 19.11 -24.56
N HIS A 156 -20.52 18.49 -25.38
CA HIS A 156 -20.83 18.11 -26.77
C HIS A 156 -21.80 16.93 -26.91
N LEU A 157 -21.96 16.11 -25.87
CA LEU A 157 -22.89 14.98 -25.81
C LEU A 157 -24.21 15.34 -25.11
N LYS A 158 -24.33 16.58 -24.60
CA LYS A 158 -25.57 17.12 -24.09
C LYS A 158 -26.50 17.41 -25.26
N GLY A 159 -27.13 16.34 -25.76
CA GLY A 159 -28.11 16.41 -26.83
C GLY A 159 -29.16 17.47 -26.49
N LYS A 160 -29.50 18.30 -27.48
CA LYS A 160 -30.60 19.27 -27.41
C LYS A 160 -31.82 18.60 -26.75
N ASP A 161 -32.31 19.21 -25.68
CA ASP A 161 -33.53 18.79 -25.01
C ASP A 161 -34.65 18.59 -26.04
N ALA A 162 -35.28 17.42 -26.04
CA ALA A 162 -36.39 17.08 -26.92
C ALA A 162 -37.70 17.78 -26.51
N ALA A 163 -37.61 19.02 -26.04
CA ALA A 163 -38.74 19.88 -25.68
C ALA A 163 -38.81 21.03 -26.68
N GLY A 164 -39.33 20.76 -27.88
CA GLY A 164 -39.38 21.78 -28.91
C GLY A 164 -40.01 21.35 -30.24
N SER A 165 -41.15 20.67 -30.22
CA SER A 165 -42.10 20.79 -31.34
C SER A 165 -43.52 20.76 -30.78
N SER A 166 -44.04 21.94 -30.43
CA SER A 166 -45.48 22.14 -30.37
C SER A 166 -46.04 21.90 -31.77
N VAL A 167 -46.95 20.92 -31.86
CA VAL A 167 -47.80 20.71 -33.03
C VAL A 167 -48.83 21.84 -33.02
N GLU A 168 -48.47 22.98 -33.61
CA GLU A 168 -49.38 24.06 -33.93
C GLU A 168 -49.06 24.52 -35.36
N ASP A 169 -49.77 23.95 -36.33
CA ASP A 169 -50.54 24.69 -37.34
C ASP A 169 -50.99 23.72 -38.46
N ALA A 170 -52.01 22.93 -38.15
CA ALA A 170 -52.80 22.22 -39.15
C ALA A 170 -54.27 22.58 -38.96
N THR A 171 -54.60 23.88 -38.99
CA THR A 171 -56.00 24.35 -39.04
C THR A 171 -56.12 25.81 -39.48
N ARG A 172 -55.90 26.10 -40.77
CA ARG A 172 -56.45 27.27 -41.49
C ARG A 172 -56.23 27.08 -42.99
N GLY A 173 -57.21 27.10 -43.88
CA GLY A 173 -58.65 27.31 -43.81
C GLY A 173 -59.25 26.96 -45.18
N TYR A 174 -60.59 26.95 -45.24
CA TYR A 174 -61.42 26.84 -46.44
C TYR A 174 -61.14 27.93 -47.47
#